data_AF-A0A9X4LDN2-F1
#
_entry.id   AF-A0A9X4LDN2-F1
#
_cell.length_a   1.000
_cell.length_b   1.000
_cell.length_c   1.000
_cell.angle_alpha   90.00
_cell.angle_beta   90.00
_cell.angle_gamma   90.00
#
_symmetry.space_group_name_H-M   'P 1'
#
loop_
_entity.id
_entity.type
_entity.pdbx_description
1 polymer ?
#
loop_
_entity_poly.entity_id
_entity_poly.type
_entity_poly.pdbx_seq_one_letter_code
_entity_poly.pdbx_strand_id
1 'polypeptide(L)'
;MANPYDRNVTLDRSLLNALPNMAGVITDTHLVTRDRMGRLVTFMGRLVADGWASNAAVRGIGLNEQTAVVIENGVGTVVGNPDGAGGRTGQAYFLQSPVAPIAVKSKTPLTYRGLQVEKRVAGGSYDLVHWPTIAPYSISVESGVLTSNPY
;
A
#
# COMPACT_ATOMS: atom_id res chain seq x y z
N MET A 1 0.87 -10.17 10.55
CA MET A 1 0.41 -9.04 11.38
C MET A 1 0.53 -9.29 12.89
N ALA A 2 0.57 -10.54 13.37
CA ALA A 2 0.77 -10.83 14.80
C ALA A 2 2.12 -10.38 15.38
N ASN A 3 3.14 -10.21 14.52
CA ASN A 3 4.43 -9.62 14.89
C ASN A 3 4.99 -8.80 13.71
N PRO A 4 4.97 -7.45 13.77
CA PRO A 4 5.55 -6.57 12.75
C PRO A 4 7.07 -6.66 12.58
N TYR A 5 7.78 -7.30 13.52
CA TYR A 5 9.24 -7.48 13.49
C TYR A 5 9.59 -8.98 13.37
N ASP A 6 8.70 -9.79 12.79
CA ASP A 6 9.03 -11.17 12.47
C ASP A 6 10.24 -11.23 11.52
N ARG A 7 11.09 -12.25 11.66
CA ARG A 7 12.32 -12.37 10.86
C ARG A 7 12.06 -12.45 9.35
N ASN A 8 10.85 -12.85 8.94
CA ASN A 8 10.45 -12.92 7.54
C ASN A 8 9.95 -11.57 6.99
N VAL A 9 9.90 -10.53 7.82
CA VAL A 9 9.54 -9.16 7.45
C VAL A 9 10.84 -8.38 7.23
N THR A 10 11.32 -8.38 5.99
CA THR A 10 12.48 -7.59 5.57
C THR A 10 12.02 -6.39 4.75
N LEU A 11 12.61 -5.24 5.01
CA LEU A 11 12.32 -3.99 4.31
C LEU A 11 13.60 -3.44 3.71
N ASP A 12 13.49 -2.94 2.49
CA ASP A 12 14.53 -2.17 1.82
C ASP A 12 13.94 -0.81 1.44
N ARG A 13 14.77 0.24 1.53
CA ARG A 13 14.38 1.62 1.24
C ARG A 13 15.06 2.21 0.01
N SER A 14 15.93 1.46 -0.66
CA SER A 14 16.78 1.98 -1.73
C SER A 14 16.04 2.08 -3.06
N LEU A 15 15.11 1.16 -3.34
CA LEU A 15 14.48 1.01 -4.65
C LEU A 15 13.74 2.26 -5.14
N LEU A 16 12.92 2.87 -4.29
CA LEU A 16 12.01 3.95 -4.67
C LEU A 16 12.40 5.32 -4.12
N ASN A 17 13.25 5.37 -3.11
CA ASN A 17 13.55 6.62 -2.39
C ASN A 17 14.30 7.66 -3.24
N ALA A 18 15.00 7.23 -4.30
CA ALA A 18 15.67 8.13 -5.23
C ALA A 18 14.75 8.62 -6.36
N LEU A 19 13.54 8.08 -6.49
CA LEU A 19 12.60 8.47 -7.54
C LEU A 19 11.74 9.66 -7.09
N PRO A 20 11.48 10.65 -7.97
CA PRO A 20 10.62 11.78 -7.66
C PRO A 20 9.24 11.34 -7.17
N ASN A 21 8.74 11.97 -6.11
CA ASN A 21 7.43 11.70 -5.48
C ASN A 21 7.25 10.28 -4.91
N MET A 22 8.34 9.52 -4.75
CA MET A 22 8.28 8.14 -4.26
C MET A 22 8.99 7.93 -2.91
N ALA A 23 9.49 9.00 -2.29
CA ALA A 23 10.02 8.96 -0.93
C ALA A 23 8.91 8.53 0.05
N GLY A 24 9.19 7.52 0.88
CA GLY A 24 8.21 6.98 1.84
C GLY A 24 7.14 6.05 1.23
N VAL A 25 7.23 5.75 -0.08
CA VAL A 25 6.36 4.76 -0.74
C VAL A 25 6.94 3.35 -0.58
N ILE A 26 6.11 2.41 -0.13
CA ILE A 26 6.41 0.98 -0.14
C ILE A 26 5.46 0.24 -1.10
N THR A 27 5.95 -0.80 -1.77
CA THR A 27 5.17 -1.59 -2.73
C THR A 27 5.00 -3.04 -2.26
N ASP A 28 3.89 -3.66 -2.64
CA ASP A 28 3.67 -5.11 -2.51
C ASP A 28 2.94 -5.66 -3.75
N THR A 29 3.27 -6.86 -4.20
CA THR A 29 2.70 -7.49 -5.40
C THR A 29 1.90 -8.74 -5.04
N HIS A 30 1.07 -9.21 -5.97
CA HIS A 30 0.15 -10.34 -5.76
C HIS A 30 -0.81 -10.07 -4.60
N LEU A 31 -1.31 -8.84 -4.52
CA LEU A 31 -1.98 -8.33 -3.33
C LEU A 31 -3.22 -9.15 -2.95
N VAL A 32 -4.17 -9.28 -3.87
CA VAL A 32 -5.41 -10.05 -3.63
C VAL A 32 -5.14 -11.56 -3.61
N THR A 33 -4.43 -12.10 -4.60
CA THR A 33 -4.26 -13.55 -4.77
C THR A 33 -3.54 -14.23 -3.61
N ARG A 34 -2.82 -13.45 -2.79
CA ARG A 34 -2.10 -13.94 -1.60
C ARG A 34 -2.54 -13.28 -0.30
N ASP A 35 -3.66 -12.55 -0.30
CA ASP A 35 -4.21 -11.86 0.88
C ASP A 35 -3.16 -10.99 1.61
N ARG A 36 -2.43 -10.18 0.84
CA ARG A 36 -1.24 -9.44 1.30
C ARG A 36 -1.53 -8.03 1.81
N MET A 37 -2.79 -7.59 1.87
CA MET A 37 -3.10 -6.25 2.40
C MET A 37 -2.54 -6.06 3.80
N GLY A 38 -2.72 -7.05 4.68
CA GLY A 38 -2.19 -6.99 6.04
C GLY A 38 -0.67 -6.85 6.11
N ARG A 39 0.05 -7.44 5.15
CA ARG A 39 1.50 -7.32 5.05
C ARG A 39 1.91 -5.92 4.58
N LEU A 40 1.26 -5.40 3.55
CA LEU A 40 1.49 -4.03 3.07
C LEU A 40 1.27 -3.00 4.19
N VAL A 41 0.17 -3.11 4.94
CA VAL A 41 -0.11 -2.25 6.11
C VAL A 41 0.94 -2.42 7.21
N THR A 42 1.44 -3.64 7.43
CA THR A 42 2.54 -3.89 8.37
C THR A 42 3.82 -3.16 7.93
N PHE A 43 4.15 -3.18 6.64
CA PHE A 43 5.30 -2.46 6.11
C PHE A 43 5.15 -0.95 6.29
N MET A 44 3.99 -0.38 5.97
CA MET A 44 3.72 1.05 6.19
C MET A 44 3.88 1.44 7.67
N GLY A 45 3.33 0.65 8.59
CA GLY A 45 3.50 0.88 10.02
C GLY A 45 4.97 0.85 10.46
N ARG A 46 5.76 -0.07 9.90
CA ARG A 46 7.22 -0.16 10.14
C ARG A 46 7.98 1.04 9.59
N LEU A 47 7.68 1.50 8.37
CA LEU A 47 8.31 2.70 7.80
C LEU A 47 8.17 3.91 8.73
N VAL A 48 7.00 4.08 9.35
CA VAL A 48 6.77 5.15 10.34
C VAL A 48 7.50 4.87 11.66
N ALA A 49 7.34 3.66 12.22
CA ALA A 49 7.91 3.31 13.52
C ALA A 49 9.45 3.32 13.54
N ASP A 50 10.09 2.99 12.41
CA ASP A 50 11.54 2.97 12.26
C ASP A 50 12.12 4.34 11.85
N GLY A 51 11.27 5.35 11.66
CA GLY A 51 11.67 6.69 11.24
C GLY A 51 12.16 6.77 9.78
N TRP A 52 11.78 5.81 8.93
CA TRP A 52 12.11 5.82 7.50
C TRP A 52 11.20 6.75 6.70
N ALA A 53 9.98 6.98 7.19
CA ALA A 53 9.05 7.97 6.67
C ALA A 53 8.29 8.65 7.81
N SER A 54 7.91 9.90 7.64
CA SER A 54 6.95 10.53 8.55
C SER A 54 5.55 9.93 8.30
N ASN A 55 4.64 10.06 9.28
CA ASN A 55 3.26 9.63 9.09
C ASN A 55 2.60 10.34 7.89
N ALA A 56 2.89 11.63 7.68
CA ALA A 56 2.33 12.39 6.56
C ALA A 56 2.86 11.92 5.20
N ALA A 57 4.04 11.27 5.15
CA ALA A 57 4.71 10.84 3.92
C ALA A 57 4.58 9.35 3.62
N VAL A 58 4.20 8.50 4.58
CA VAL A 58 4.11 7.05 4.34
C VAL A 58 2.98 6.73 3.35
N ARG A 59 3.30 5.95 2.32
CA ARG A 59 2.36 5.52 1.28
C ARG A 59 2.56 4.06 0.95
N GLY A 60 1.50 3.36 0.57
CA GLY A 60 1.52 1.98 0.12
C GLY A 60 0.96 1.85 -1.29
N ILE A 61 1.59 1.04 -2.14
CA ILE A 61 1.05 0.65 -3.45
C ILE A 61 1.03 -0.87 -3.54
N GLY A 62 -0.16 -1.45 -3.55
CA GLY A 62 -0.38 -2.88 -3.70
C GLY A 62 -0.87 -3.22 -5.11
N LEU A 63 -0.23 -4.17 -5.79
CA LEU A 63 -0.59 -4.58 -7.15
C LEU A 63 -1.12 -6.02 -7.18
N ASN A 64 -2.18 -6.25 -7.94
CA ASN A 64 -2.61 -7.60 -8.28
C ASN A 64 -1.67 -8.25 -9.31
N GLU A 65 -1.86 -9.54 -9.55
CA GLU A 65 -1.20 -10.24 -10.65
C GLU A 65 -1.48 -9.57 -11.99
N GLN A 66 -0.54 -9.70 -12.93
CA GLN A 66 -0.67 -9.16 -14.28
C GLN A 66 -0.98 -7.65 -14.32
N THR A 67 -0.58 -6.91 -13.29
CA THR A 67 -0.82 -5.48 -13.12
C THR A 67 0.50 -4.75 -12.94
N ALA A 68 0.64 -3.58 -13.57
CA ALA A 68 1.72 -2.64 -13.30
C ALA A 68 1.16 -1.22 -13.11
N VAL A 69 1.90 -0.38 -12.39
CA VAL A 69 1.67 1.08 -12.34
C VAL A 69 2.83 1.74 -13.05
N VAL A 70 2.56 2.35 -14.19
CA VAL A 70 3.55 3.09 -14.98
C VAL A 70 3.53 4.54 -14.53
N ILE A 71 4.67 5.07 -14.12
CA ILE A 71 4.77 6.42 -13.55
C ILE A 71 5.42 7.36 -14.56
N GLU A 72 4.72 8.43 -14.90
CA GLU A 72 5.21 9.51 -15.75
C GLU A 72 4.79 10.86 -15.14
N ASN A 73 5.75 11.76 -14.91
CA ASN A 73 5.51 13.12 -14.40
C ASN A 73 4.61 13.19 -13.15
N GLY A 74 4.80 12.25 -12.20
CA GLY A 74 4.02 12.19 -10.96
C GLY A 74 2.63 11.58 -11.11
N VAL A 75 2.27 11.06 -12.29
CA VAL A 75 1.00 10.34 -12.50
C VAL A 75 1.29 8.86 -12.69
N GLY A 76 0.66 8.02 -11.87
CA GLY A 76 0.66 6.57 -12.01
C GLY A 76 -0.52 6.11 -12.86
N THR A 77 -0.26 5.44 -13.97
CA THR A 77 -1.27 4.79 -14.81
C THR A 77 -1.29 3.29 -14.55
N VAL A 78 -2.44 2.74 -14.16
CA VAL A 78 -2.59 1.30 -13.99
C VAL A 78 -2.72 0.65 -15.35
N VAL A 79 -1.83 -0.30 -15.63
CA VAL A 79 -1.90 -1.15 -16.82
C VAL A 79 -2.04 -2.60 -16.38
N GLY A 80 -2.68 -3.41 -17.21
CA GLY A 80 -2.70 -4.84 -17.01
C GLY A 80 -3.12 -5.59 -18.26
N ASN A 81 -3.09 -6.91 -18.17
CA ASN A 81 -3.22 -7.79 -19.32
C ASN A 81 -4.63 -7.75 -19.93
N PRO A 82 -4.79 -8.09 -21.21
CA PRO A 82 -6.12 -8.25 -21.82
C PRO A 82 -6.96 -9.27 -21.05
N ASP A 83 -8.26 -9.02 -20.93
CA ASP A 83 -9.22 -9.95 -20.32
C ASP A 83 -9.78 -11.00 -21.30
N GLY A 84 -9.39 -10.92 -22.58
CA GLY A 84 -9.89 -11.79 -23.66
C GLY A 84 -11.23 -11.35 -24.26
N ALA A 85 -11.86 -10.30 -23.73
CA ALA A 85 -13.13 -9.73 -24.19
C ALA A 85 -12.98 -8.28 -24.72
N GLY A 86 -11.74 -7.84 -24.97
CA GLY A 86 -11.42 -6.49 -25.43
C GLY A 86 -11.20 -5.47 -24.31
N GLY A 87 -11.34 -5.89 -23.05
CA GLY A 87 -10.97 -5.10 -21.88
C GLY A 87 -9.56 -5.44 -21.37
N ARG A 88 -9.22 -4.88 -20.20
CA ARG A 88 -7.97 -5.17 -19.48
C ARG A 88 -8.28 -5.54 -18.04
N THR A 89 -7.61 -6.58 -17.54
CA THR A 89 -7.57 -6.93 -16.13
C THR A 89 -6.49 -6.13 -15.43
N GLY A 90 -6.58 -6.05 -14.10
CA GLY A 90 -5.54 -5.47 -13.27
C GLY A 90 -6.09 -4.43 -12.31
N GLN A 91 -5.62 -4.50 -11.07
CA GLN A 91 -6.09 -3.64 -9.99
C GLN A 91 -4.88 -3.24 -9.14
N ALA A 92 -4.78 -1.95 -8.88
CA ALA A 92 -3.81 -1.38 -7.97
C ALA A 92 -4.52 -0.67 -6.81
N TYR A 93 -3.93 -0.76 -5.64
CA TYR A 93 -4.44 -0.23 -4.38
C TYR A 93 -3.43 0.79 -3.86
N PHE A 94 -3.89 2.02 -3.66
CA PHE A 94 -3.09 3.15 -3.18
C PHE A 94 -3.53 3.44 -1.75
N LEU A 95 -2.59 3.30 -0.81
CA LEU A 95 -2.83 3.47 0.62
C LEU A 95 -2.09 4.68 1.18
N GLN A 96 -2.76 5.40 2.06
CA GLN A 96 -2.13 6.34 2.99
C GLN A 96 -2.76 6.23 4.39
N SER A 97 -2.19 6.94 5.35
CA SER A 97 -2.81 7.07 6.66
C SER A 97 -2.83 8.51 7.16
N PRO A 98 -4.00 9.05 7.53
CA PRO A 98 -4.09 10.36 8.17
C PRO A 98 -3.61 10.33 9.64
N VAL A 99 -3.50 9.15 10.25
CA VAL A 99 -3.13 8.97 11.66
C VAL A 99 -1.88 8.11 11.79
N ALA A 100 -1.10 8.32 12.85
CA ALA A 100 0.05 7.48 13.17
C ALA A 100 -0.38 6.06 13.61
N PRO A 101 0.45 5.03 13.34
CA PRO A 101 0.15 3.70 13.83
C PRO A 101 0.23 3.65 15.37
N ILE A 102 -0.65 2.84 15.98
CA ILE A 102 -0.84 2.82 17.44
C ILE A 102 0.10 1.80 18.10
N ALA A 103 0.22 0.60 17.53
CA ALA A 103 1.08 -0.46 18.06
C ALA A 103 1.90 -1.09 16.95
N VAL A 104 3.20 -0.79 16.93
CA VAL A 104 4.18 -1.37 15.99
C VAL A 104 5.42 -1.75 16.78
N LYS A 105 5.39 -2.91 17.45
CA LYS A 105 6.48 -3.39 18.32
C LYS A 105 6.76 -4.86 18.07
N SER A 106 7.99 -5.27 18.34
CA SER A 106 8.38 -6.68 18.24
C SER A 106 7.53 -7.54 19.19
N LYS A 107 7.08 -8.71 18.70
CA LYS A 107 6.24 -9.68 19.42
C LYS A 107 4.89 -9.11 19.89
N THR A 108 4.45 -7.98 19.34
CA THR A 108 3.13 -7.39 19.64
C THR A 108 2.33 -7.32 18.33
N PRO A 109 1.05 -7.76 18.33
CA PRO A 109 0.20 -7.62 17.15
C PRO A 109 0.05 -6.16 16.71
N LEU A 110 0.03 -5.95 15.40
CA LEU A 110 -0.15 -4.62 14.80
C LEU A 110 -1.49 -4.00 15.20
N THR A 111 -1.48 -2.72 15.58
CA THR A 111 -2.69 -1.89 15.59
C THR A 111 -2.43 -0.62 14.79
N TYR A 112 -3.14 -0.48 13.67
CA TYR A 112 -3.07 0.67 12.76
C TYR A 112 -4.47 0.92 12.19
N ARG A 113 -5.09 2.05 12.55
CA ARG A 113 -6.49 2.34 12.27
C ARG A 113 -6.65 3.42 11.20
N GLY A 114 -7.77 3.36 10.48
CA GLY A 114 -8.22 4.44 9.61
C GLY A 114 -7.31 4.69 8.41
N LEU A 115 -6.65 3.64 7.90
CA LEU A 115 -5.88 3.74 6.66
C LEU A 115 -6.86 3.96 5.51
N GLN A 116 -6.56 4.95 4.67
CA GLN A 116 -7.34 5.29 3.50
C GLN A 116 -6.83 4.50 2.31
N VAL A 117 -7.75 3.88 1.57
CA VAL A 117 -7.45 3.05 0.42
C VAL A 117 -8.22 3.54 -0.80
N GLU A 118 -7.52 3.65 -1.92
CA GLU A 118 -8.10 3.90 -3.23
C GLU A 118 -7.75 2.77 -4.19
N LYS A 119 -8.76 2.28 -4.92
CA LYS A 119 -8.58 1.27 -5.96
C LYS A 119 -8.59 1.92 -7.33
N ARG A 120 -7.70 1.48 -8.21
CA ARG A 120 -7.73 1.78 -9.64
C ARG A 120 -7.68 0.48 -10.42
N VAL A 121 -8.51 0.39 -11.45
CA VAL A 121 -8.47 -0.70 -12.43
C VAL A 121 -7.58 -0.30 -13.60
N ALA A 122 -7.19 -1.25 -14.44
CA ALA A 122 -6.44 -0.97 -15.66
C ALA A 122 -7.10 0.13 -16.52
N GLY A 123 -6.29 1.08 -16.99
CA GLY A 123 -6.72 2.31 -17.66
C GLY A 123 -6.97 3.49 -16.72
N GLY A 124 -7.06 3.27 -15.41
CA GLY A 124 -7.20 4.33 -14.41
C GLY A 124 -5.88 5.00 -14.07
N SER A 125 -5.94 6.30 -13.78
CA SER A 125 -4.79 7.10 -13.33
C SER A 125 -4.89 7.47 -11.85
N TYR A 126 -3.73 7.75 -11.25
CA TYR A 126 -3.57 8.19 -9.87
C TYR A 126 -2.49 9.28 -9.79
N ASP A 127 -2.81 10.41 -9.18
CA ASP A 127 -1.85 11.49 -8.90
C ASP A 127 -0.98 11.10 -7.70
N LEU A 128 0.31 10.87 -7.92
CA LEU A 128 1.25 10.46 -6.87
C LEU A 128 1.76 11.64 -6.04
N VAL A 129 1.47 12.87 -6.42
CA VAL A 129 1.78 14.09 -5.66
C VAL A 129 0.70 14.36 -4.61
N HIS A 130 -0.57 14.15 -4.96
CA HIS A 130 -1.71 14.44 -4.10
C HIS A 130 -2.45 13.18 -3.68
N TRP A 131 -2.46 12.89 -2.37
CA TRP A 131 -3.17 11.76 -1.80
C TRP A 131 -4.14 12.26 -0.71
N PRO A 132 -5.43 11.85 -0.69
CA PRO A 132 -6.09 10.97 -1.65
C PRO A 132 -6.54 11.78 -2.88
N THR A 133 -6.86 11.10 -3.98
CA THR A 133 -7.30 11.76 -5.23
C THR A 133 -8.82 11.73 -5.40
N ILE A 134 -9.49 10.75 -4.81
CA ILE A 134 -10.95 10.68 -4.71
C ILE A 134 -11.35 10.26 -3.29
N ALA A 135 -12.64 10.11 -3.01
CA ALA A 135 -13.13 9.60 -1.73
C ALA A 135 -12.60 8.16 -1.48
N PRO A 136 -11.73 7.94 -0.47
CA PRO A 136 -11.21 6.62 -0.16
C PRO A 136 -12.19 5.85 0.74
N TYR A 137 -12.06 4.53 0.77
CA TYR A 137 -12.61 3.73 1.86
C TYR A 137 -11.54 3.50 2.95
N SER A 138 -11.99 3.14 4.14
CA SER A 138 -11.10 2.95 5.29
C SER A 138 -10.95 1.49 5.67
N ILE A 139 -9.72 1.09 5.98
CA ILE A 139 -9.41 -0.19 6.62
C ILE A 139 -8.66 0.05 7.93
N SER A 140 -8.76 -0.91 8.84
CA SER A 140 -7.98 -0.93 10.08
C SER A 140 -7.43 -2.33 10.32
N VAL A 141 -6.23 -2.38 10.89
CA VAL A 141 -5.70 -3.57 11.55
C VAL A 141 -5.78 -3.34 13.04
N GLU A 142 -6.47 -4.21 13.76
CA GLU A 142 -6.59 -4.15 15.22
C GLU A 142 -6.14 -5.47 15.82
N SER A 143 -5.18 -5.41 16.74
CA SER A 143 -4.61 -6.60 17.38
C SER A 143 -4.16 -7.67 16.37
N GLY A 144 -3.63 -7.23 15.23
CA GLY A 144 -3.13 -8.08 14.16
C GLY A 144 -4.19 -8.62 13.19
N VAL A 145 -5.43 -8.14 13.24
CA VAL A 145 -6.56 -8.60 12.39
C VAL A 145 -7.12 -7.44 11.59
N LEU A 146 -7.37 -7.65 10.29
CA LEU A 146 -8.10 -6.69 9.45
C LEU A 146 -9.58 -6.67 9.87
N THR A 147 -10.12 -5.49 10.15
CA THR A 147 -11.49 -5.33 10.68
C THR A 147 -12.57 -5.25 9.59
N SER A 148 -12.18 -5.18 8.32
CA SER A 148 -13.08 -5.10 7.17
C SER A 148 -12.44 -5.79 5.96
N ASN A 149 -13.26 -6.12 4.95
CA ASN A 149 -12.74 -6.59 3.66
C ASN A 149 -11.95 -5.45 2.99
N PRO A 150 -10.67 -5.66 2.66
CA PRO A 150 -9.83 -4.59 2.15
C PRO A 150 -9.84 -4.43 0.61
N TYR A 151 -10.72 -5.11 -0.14
CA TYR A 151 -10.59 -5.25 -1.61
C TYR A 151 -11.77 -4.78 -2.46
#